data_AF-A0A0B0ILP1-F1
#
_entry.id   AF-A0A0B0ILP1-F1
#
_cell.length_a   1.000
_cell.length_b   1.000
_cell.length_c   1.000
_cell.angle_alpha   90.00
_cell.angle_beta   90.00
_cell.angle_gamma   90.00
#
_symmetry.space_group_name_H-M   'P 1'
#
loop_
_entity.id
_entity.type
_entity.pdbx_description
1 polymer ?
#
loop_
_entity_poly.entity_id
_entity_poly.type
_entity_poly.pdbx_seq_one_letter_code
_entity_poly.pdbx_strand_id
1 'polypeptide(L)'
;MKTQRIFPGVLLIGAGCYYLLQQISIPFDQQLLSWPSILLVLGLALLLQAYVGREYAMIFPGIILFGLAIHFHLQSIASWWPDHWGVYTTIAGLAFLLSAKKQKQEGLLIGSIFIIFSLLSFASINPFSWLYDAYSFLSSLWPIMLIAIGLMLLFKRK
;
A
#
# COMPACT_ATOMS: atom_id res chain seq x y z
N MET A 1 27.22 3.47 -8.80
CA MET A 1 27.47 4.12 -7.49
C MET A 1 26.86 5.53 -7.33
N LYS A 2 26.56 6.30 -8.39
CA LYS A 2 25.92 7.64 -8.24
C LYS A 2 24.41 7.60 -7.91
N THR A 3 23.70 6.52 -8.28
CA THR A 3 22.24 6.42 -8.14
C THR A 3 21.78 6.09 -6.73
N GLN A 4 22.55 5.37 -5.92
CA GLN A 4 22.18 5.00 -4.54
C GLN A 4 22.06 6.20 -3.57
N ARG A 5 22.43 7.41 -3.99
CA ARG A 5 22.32 8.62 -3.16
C ARG A 5 20.96 9.30 -3.25
N ILE A 6 20.15 8.99 -4.27
CA ILE A 6 18.86 9.64 -4.49
C ILE A 6 17.88 9.23 -3.39
N PHE A 7 17.72 7.92 -3.15
CA PHE A 7 16.84 7.40 -2.11
C PHE A 7 17.09 8.03 -0.71
N PRO A 8 18.28 7.94 -0.10
CA PRO A 8 18.52 8.55 1.21
C PRO A 8 18.41 10.08 1.19
N GLY A 9 18.76 10.74 0.09
CA GLY A 9 18.60 12.18 -0.07
C GLY A 9 17.12 12.61 -0.03
N VAL A 10 16.26 11.90 -0.76
CA VAL A 10 14.80 12.17 -0.75
C VAL A 10 14.20 11.89 0.62
N LEU A 11 14.64 10.83 1.31
CA LEU A 11 14.16 10.55 2.67
C LEU A 11 14.53 11.67 3.64
N LEU A 12 15.76 12.19 3.59
CA LEU A 12 16.18 13.30 4.44
C LEU A 12 15.39 14.58 4.13
N ILE A 13 15.16 14.87 2.85
CA ILE A 13 14.33 16.01 2.44
C ILE A 13 12.89 15.83 2.95
N GLY A 14 12.28 14.67 2.73
CA GLY A 14 10.92 14.38 3.17
C GLY A 14 10.76 14.44 4.68
N ALA A 15 11.70 13.87 5.44
CA ALA A 15 11.72 13.98 6.90
C ALA A 15 11.89 15.44 7.35
N GLY A 16 12.80 16.19 6.74
CA GLY A 16 12.98 17.62 7.03
C GLY A 16 11.72 18.44 6.76
N CYS A 17 11.07 18.22 5.60
CA CYS A 17 9.80 18.85 5.28
C CYS A 17 8.70 18.47 6.28
N TYR A 18 8.61 17.20 6.68
CA TYR A 18 7.64 16.73 7.67
C TYR A 18 7.80 17.46 9.01
N TYR A 19 9.02 17.53 9.55
CA TYR A 19 9.27 18.25 10.79
C TYR A 19 9.08 19.76 10.66
N LEU A 20 9.42 20.35 9.51
CA LEU A 20 9.18 21.76 9.24
C LEU A 20 7.68 22.08 9.21
N LEU A 21 6.88 21.24 8.55
CA LEU A 21 5.42 21.39 8.51
C LEU A 21 4.77 21.20 9.89
N GLN A 22 5.36 20.41 10.79
CA GLN A 22 4.90 20.34 12.18
C GLN A 22 5.08 21.65 12.95
N GLN A 23 6.05 22.49 12.57
CA GLN A 23 6.30 23.78 13.23
C GLN A 23 5.39 24.90 12.73
N ILE A 24 4.90 24.78 11.49
CA ILE A 24 4.04 25.76 10.86
C ILE A 24 2.61 25.23 11.00
N SER A 25 1.82 25.76 11.94
CA SER A 25 0.43 25.31 12.13
C SER A 25 -0.38 25.47 10.85
N ILE A 26 -0.58 24.37 10.13
CA ILE A 26 -1.36 24.30 8.89
C ILE A 26 -2.74 23.71 9.15
N PRO A 27 -3.76 24.05 8.33
CA PRO A 27 -5.02 23.33 8.32
C PRO A 27 -4.78 21.85 8.01
N PHE A 28 -5.53 20.96 8.67
CA PHE A 28 -5.45 19.50 8.52
C PHE A 28 -4.11 18.88 8.93
N ASP A 29 -3.37 19.51 9.84
CA ASP A 29 -2.10 19.02 10.37
C ASP A 29 -2.22 17.57 10.92
N GLN A 30 -3.27 17.26 11.68
CA GLN A 30 -3.48 15.91 12.24
C GLN A 30 -3.70 14.85 11.16
N GLN A 31 -4.35 15.21 10.05
CA GLN A 31 -4.62 14.30 8.93
C GLN A 31 -3.40 14.16 8.01
N LEU A 32 -2.69 15.26 7.75
CA LEU A 32 -1.57 15.32 6.81
C LEU A 32 -0.21 14.96 7.42
N LEU A 33 -0.04 15.11 8.73
CA LEU A 33 1.18 14.77 9.47
C LEU A 33 0.95 13.52 10.30
N SER A 34 0.48 12.47 9.62
CA SER A 34 0.17 11.18 10.19
C SER A 34 1.09 10.11 9.61
N TRP A 35 0.95 8.87 10.06
CA TRP A 35 1.80 7.76 9.61
C TRP A 35 1.81 7.51 8.08
N PRO A 36 0.73 7.76 7.29
CA PRO A 36 0.76 7.63 5.83
C PRO A 36 1.74 8.59 5.15
N SER A 37 2.11 9.71 5.80
CA SER A 37 3.13 10.63 5.26
C SER A 37 4.50 9.96 5.15
N ILE A 38 4.80 8.98 6.02
CA ILE A 38 6.01 8.16 5.90
C ILE A 38 5.96 7.30 4.64
N LEU A 39 4.79 6.68 4.35
CA LEU A 39 4.59 5.95 3.10
C LEU A 39 4.70 6.86 1.88
N LEU A 40 4.18 8.09 1.97
CA LEU A 40 4.26 9.08 0.89
C LEU A 40 5.72 9.39 0.55
N VAL A 41 6.53 9.69 1.57
CA VAL A 41 7.96 10.01 1.41
C VAL A 41 8.74 8.80 0.89
N LEU A 42 8.50 7.60 1.43
CA LEU A 42 9.13 6.37 0.95
C LEU A 42 8.75 6.06 -0.50
N GLY A 43 7.47 6.16 -0.84
CA GLY A 43 6.95 5.96 -2.18
C GLY A 43 7.57 6.94 -3.18
N LEU A 44 7.60 8.23 -2.85
CA LEU A 44 8.27 9.26 -3.66
C LEU A 44 9.77 8.99 -3.83
N ALA A 45 10.46 8.59 -2.76
CA ALA A 45 11.88 8.26 -2.82
C ALA A 45 12.16 7.08 -3.77
N LEU A 46 11.35 6.03 -3.71
CA LEU A 46 11.45 4.88 -4.62
C LEU A 46 11.12 5.25 -6.07
N LEU A 47 10.08 6.06 -6.30
CA LEU A 47 9.71 6.52 -7.64
C LEU A 47 10.80 7.41 -8.24
N LEU A 48 11.36 8.35 -7.47
CA LEU A 48 12.47 9.18 -7.92
C LEU A 48 13.73 8.34 -8.19
N GLN A 49 14.05 7.38 -7.32
CA GLN A 49 15.12 6.40 -7.56
C GLN A 49 14.88 5.63 -8.87
N ALA A 50 13.64 5.23 -9.15
CA ALA A 50 13.29 4.51 -10.36
C ALA A 50 13.48 5.34 -11.63
N TYR A 51 12.95 6.57 -11.67
CA TYR A 51 12.96 7.40 -12.88
C TYR A 51 14.28 8.16 -13.08
N VAL A 52 14.81 8.78 -12.01
CA VAL A 52 16.06 9.56 -12.07
C VAL A 52 17.27 8.62 -12.00
N GLY A 53 17.24 7.65 -11.08
CA GLY A 53 18.28 6.64 -10.95
C GLY A 53 18.23 5.55 -12.02
N ARG A 54 17.19 5.51 -12.86
CA ARG A 54 16.95 4.46 -13.87
C ARG A 54 16.89 3.04 -13.27
N GLU A 55 16.61 2.93 -11.98
CA GLU A 55 16.44 1.67 -11.27
C GLU A 55 14.98 1.24 -11.28
N TYR A 56 14.46 0.89 -12.47
CA TYR A 56 13.04 0.67 -12.72
C TYR A 56 12.39 -0.45 -11.87
N ALA A 57 13.19 -1.29 -11.19
CA ALA A 57 12.67 -2.24 -10.20
C ALA A 57 11.98 -1.57 -9.01
N MET A 58 12.29 -0.29 -8.75
CA MET A 58 11.68 0.47 -7.67
C MET A 58 10.31 1.06 -8.02
N ILE A 59 9.87 0.97 -9.29
CA ILE A 59 8.54 1.48 -9.71
C ILE A 59 7.43 0.75 -8.96
N PHE A 60 7.47 -0.58 -8.90
CA PHE A 60 6.43 -1.37 -8.26
C PHE A 60 6.25 -1.01 -6.78
N PRO A 61 7.27 -1.16 -5.91
CA PRO A 61 7.11 -0.80 -4.51
C PRO A 61 6.86 0.71 -4.33
N GLY A 62 7.39 1.56 -5.20
CA GLY A 62 7.11 3.00 -5.19
C GLY A 62 5.64 3.34 -5.40
N ILE A 63 4.97 2.75 -6.39
CA ILE A 63 3.55 2.97 -6.66
C ILE A 63 2.69 2.40 -5.53
N ILE A 64 3.02 1.23 -4.99
CA ILE A 64 2.27 0.65 -3.87
C ILE A 64 2.30 1.59 -2.66
N LEU A 65 3.49 2.01 -2.22
CA LEU A 65 3.61 2.87 -1.03
C LEU A 65 2.97 4.25 -1.27
N PHE A 66 3.22 4.86 -2.44
CA PHE A 66 2.66 6.16 -2.78
C PHE A 66 1.13 6.12 -2.91
N GLY A 67 0.60 5.11 -3.58
CA GLY A 67 -0.85 4.92 -3.75
C GLY A 67 -1.56 4.68 -2.41
N LEU A 68 -0.97 3.86 -1.52
CA LEU A 68 -1.50 3.65 -0.18
C LEU A 68 -1.47 4.94 0.65
N ALA A 69 -0.40 5.72 0.57
CA ALA A 69 -0.31 7.01 1.25
C ALA A 69 -1.43 7.96 0.81
N ILE A 70 -1.65 8.08 -0.50
CA ILE A 70 -2.75 8.87 -1.06
C ILE A 70 -4.09 8.35 -0.54
N HIS A 71 -4.32 7.03 -0.61
CA HIS A 71 -5.57 6.44 -0.16
C HIS A 71 -5.89 6.79 1.30
N PHE A 72 -4.94 6.60 2.21
CA PHE A 72 -5.18 6.85 3.64
C PHE A 72 -5.33 8.34 3.95
N HIS A 73 -4.58 9.22 3.28
CA HIS A 73 -4.80 10.66 3.44
C HIS A 73 -6.18 11.07 2.92
N LEU A 74 -6.60 10.61 1.75
CA LEU A 74 -7.92 10.95 1.22
C LEU A 74 -9.05 10.36 2.06
N GLN A 75 -8.90 9.15 2.59
CA GLN A 75 -9.87 8.58 3.52
C GLN A 75 -10.03 9.44 4.79
N SER A 76 -8.96 10.08 5.26
CA SER A 76 -9.01 10.94 6.46
C SER A 76 -9.56 12.36 6.21
N ILE A 77 -9.53 12.84 4.96
CA ILE A 77 -9.88 14.24 4.63
C ILE A 77 -11.20 14.31 3.84
N ALA A 78 -11.49 13.33 2.99
CA ALA A 78 -12.61 13.32 2.07
C ALA A 78 -13.60 12.21 2.42
N SER A 79 -14.77 12.60 2.95
CA SER A 79 -15.86 11.67 3.30
C SER A 79 -16.45 10.90 2.13
N TRP A 80 -16.27 11.41 0.90
CA TRP A 80 -16.71 10.75 -0.34
C TRP A 80 -15.70 9.72 -0.87
N TRP A 81 -14.51 9.64 -0.28
CA TRP A 81 -13.48 8.73 -0.77
C TRP A 81 -13.88 7.26 -0.49
N PRO A 82 -13.73 6.35 -1.47
CA PRO A 82 -14.09 4.95 -1.30
C PRO A 82 -13.25 4.23 -0.23
N ASP A 83 -13.92 3.47 0.63
CA ASP A 83 -13.32 2.64 1.69
C ASP A 83 -13.53 1.14 1.46
N HIS A 84 -13.56 0.71 0.20
CA HIS A 84 -13.68 -0.70 -0.16
C HIS A 84 -12.41 -1.21 -0.83
N TRP A 85 -12.25 -2.54 -0.82
CA TRP A 85 -11.04 -3.24 -1.27
C TRP A 85 -10.63 -2.93 -2.73
N GLY A 86 -11.57 -2.45 -3.56
CA GLY A 86 -11.35 -2.01 -4.94
C GLY A 86 -10.26 -0.95 -5.10
N VAL A 87 -10.03 -0.09 -4.10
CA VAL A 87 -8.96 0.91 -4.13
C VAL A 87 -7.59 0.23 -4.08
N TYR A 88 -7.41 -0.76 -3.20
CA TYR A 88 -6.17 -1.52 -3.05
C TYR A 88 -5.83 -2.31 -4.31
N THR A 89 -6.83 -2.94 -4.93
CA THR A 89 -6.63 -3.63 -6.21
C THR A 89 -6.36 -2.67 -7.36
N THR A 90 -6.89 -1.44 -7.33
CA THR A 90 -6.47 -0.37 -8.25
C THR A 90 -4.99 -0.08 -8.11
N ILE A 91 -4.53 0.17 -6.88
CA ILE A 91 -3.14 0.51 -6.58
C ILE A 91 -2.20 -0.60 -7.03
N ALA A 92 -2.54 -1.86 -6.71
CA ALA A 92 -1.79 -3.03 -7.16
C ALA A 92 -1.78 -3.18 -8.70
N GLY A 93 -2.94 -3.02 -9.34
CA GLY A 93 -3.07 -3.06 -10.81
C GLY A 93 -2.21 -2.00 -11.49
N LEU A 94 -2.27 -0.76 -11.02
CA LEU A 94 -1.42 0.33 -11.51
C LEU A 94 0.07 0.04 -11.29
N ALA A 95 0.45 -0.49 -10.12
CA ALA A 95 1.83 -0.85 -9.82
C ALA A 95 2.37 -1.89 -10.83
N PHE A 96 1.60 -2.94 -11.13
CA PHE A 96 1.97 -3.93 -12.14
C PHE A 96 2.03 -3.34 -13.55
N LEU A 97 1.02 -2.58 -13.97
CA LEU A 97 0.95 -2.01 -15.33
C LEU A 97 2.09 -1.02 -15.60
N LEU A 98 2.35 -0.10 -14.67
CA LEU A 98 3.38 0.93 -14.85
C LEU A 98 4.80 0.34 -14.75
N SER A 99 5.01 -0.66 -13.90
CA SER A 99 6.29 -1.39 -13.82
C SER A 99 6.55 -2.20 -15.09
N ALA A 100 5.53 -2.91 -15.59
CA ALA A 100 5.64 -3.72 -16.79
C ALA A 100 5.99 -2.88 -18.04
N LYS A 101 5.43 -1.67 -18.16
CA LYS A 101 5.77 -0.72 -19.24
C LYS A 101 7.26 -0.38 -19.32
N LYS A 102 7.96 -0.30 -18.19
CA LYS A 102 9.38 0.08 -18.14
C LYS A 102 10.33 -1.11 -18.08
N GLN A 103 9.92 -2.21 -17.47
CA GLN A 103 10.76 -3.41 -17.34
C GLN A 103 10.53 -4.47 -18.41
N LYS A 104 9.58 -4.29 -19.35
CA LYS A 104 9.20 -5.28 -20.38
C LYS A 104 8.82 -6.65 -19.80
N GLN A 105 8.25 -6.66 -18.60
CA GLN A 105 7.86 -7.88 -17.89
C GLN A 105 6.39 -8.23 -18.16
N GLU A 106 6.01 -9.49 -17.89
CA GLU A 106 4.66 -10.04 -18.06
C GLU A 106 3.60 -9.46 -17.10
N GLY A 107 3.95 -8.44 -16.31
CA GLY A 107 3.05 -7.79 -15.35
C GLY A 107 1.83 -7.09 -15.98
N LEU A 108 1.75 -6.97 -17.31
CA LEU A 108 0.58 -6.41 -17.99
C LEU A 108 -0.68 -7.25 -17.78
N LEU A 109 -0.58 -8.58 -17.86
CA LEU A 109 -1.73 -9.47 -17.68
C LEU A 109 -2.24 -9.39 -16.24
N ILE A 110 -1.33 -9.56 -15.28
CA ILE A 110 -1.64 -9.50 -13.84
C ILE A 110 -2.24 -8.13 -13.49
N GLY A 111 -1.61 -7.05 -13.95
CA GLY A 111 -2.10 -5.69 -13.72
C GLY A 111 -3.50 -5.46 -14.30
N SER A 112 -3.77 -5.97 -15.50
CA SER A 112 -5.10 -5.87 -16.13
C SER A 112 -6.17 -6.64 -15.35
N ILE A 113 -5.85 -7.84 -14.85
CA ILE A 113 -6.75 -8.63 -13.99
C ILE A 113 -7.10 -7.86 -12.71
N PHE A 114 -6.11 -7.24 -12.06
CA PHE A 114 -6.35 -6.42 -10.87
C PHE A 114 -7.24 -5.20 -11.16
N ILE A 115 -7.04 -4.53 -12.30
CA ILE A 115 -7.91 -3.42 -12.72
C ILE A 115 -9.34 -3.90 -12.99
N ILE A 116 -9.53 -5.06 -13.61
CA ILE A 116 -10.87 -5.64 -13.81
C ILE A 116 -11.53 -5.91 -12.46
N PHE A 117 -10.84 -6.53 -11.51
CA PHE A 117 -11.40 -6.77 -10.17
C PHE A 117 -11.72 -5.47 -9.43
N SER A 118 -10.89 -4.45 -9.58
CA SER A 118 -11.15 -3.12 -9.05
C SER A 118 -12.45 -2.53 -9.62
N LEU A 119 -12.62 -2.57 -10.95
CA LEU A 119 -13.82 -2.06 -11.62
C LEU A 119 -15.09 -2.82 -11.17
N LEU A 120 -15.01 -4.14 -11.00
CA LEU A 120 -16.11 -4.93 -10.45
C LEU A 120 -16.47 -4.49 -9.03
N SER A 121 -15.45 -4.26 -8.16
CA SER A 121 -15.67 -3.75 -6.81
C SER A 121 -16.35 -2.38 -6.81
N PHE A 122 -15.94 -1.46 -7.69
CA PHE A 122 -16.55 -0.13 -7.81
C PHE A 122 -17.97 -0.18 -8.37
N ALA A 123 -18.29 -1.18 -9.19
CA ALA A 123 -19.65 -1.45 -9.66
C ALA A 123 -20.54 -2.15 -8.61
N SER A 124 -20.05 -2.31 -7.37
CA SER A 124 -20.72 -3.08 -6.30
C SER A 124 -21.00 -4.54 -6.66
N ILE A 125 -20.28 -5.08 -7.65
CA ILE A 125 -20.29 -6.50 -7.98
C ILE A 125 -19.22 -7.14 -7.10
N ASN A 126 -19.63 -8.03 -6.19
CA ASN A 126 -18.70 -8.69 -5.29
C ASN A 126 -18.35 -10.11 -5.81
N PRO A 127 -17.28 -10.27 -6.63
CA PRO A 127 -16.83 -11.59 -7.10
C PRO A 127 -16.29 -12.48 -5.96
N PHE A 128 -16.14 -11.93 -4.76
CA PHE A 128 -15.56 -12.58 -3.59
C PHE A 128 -16.60 -12.79 -2.48
N SER A 129 -17.90 -12.80 -2.78
CA SER A 129 -18.95 -13.11 -1.78
C SER A 129 -18.69 -14.45 -1.06
N TRP A 130 -18.25 -15.47 -1.80
CA TRP A 130 -17.84 -16.77 -1.25
C TRP A 130 -16.66 -16.70 -0.27
N LEU A 131 -15.74 -15.73 -0.45
CA LEU A 131 -14.65 -15.49 0.49
C LEU A 131 -15.16 -14.85 1.78
N TYR A 132 -16.27 -14.11 1.75
CA TYR A 132 -16.84 -13.52 2.95
C TYR A 132 -17.40 -14.60 3.88
N ASP A 133 -18.09 -15.60 3.32
CA ASP A 133 -18.56 -16.76 4.06
C ASP A 133 -17.38 -17.58 4.63
N ALA A 134 -16.36 -17.83 3.81
CA ALA A 134 -15.14 -18.50 4.26
C ALA A 134 -14.39 -17.71 5.34
N TYR A 135 -14.31 -16.39 5.23
CA TYR A 135 -13.69 -15.51 6.23
C TYR A 135 -14.49 -15.52 7.52
N SER A 136 -15.82 -15.45 7.47
CA SER A 136 -16.67 -15.51 8.67
C SER A 136 -16.43 -16.82 9.44
N PHE A 137 -16.34 -17.95 8.73
CA PHE A 137 -16.03 -19.25 9.32
C PHE A 137 -14.60 -19.27 9.89
N LEU A 138 -13.59 -18.82 9.14
CA LEU A 138 -12.20 -18.83 9.57
C LEU A 138 -11.91 -17.86 10.74
N SER A 139 -12.61 -16.71 10.77
CA SER A 139 -12.51 -15.71 11.84
C SER A 139 -13.01 -16.25 13.18
N SER A 140 -14.06 -17.09 13.15
CA SER A 140 -14.55 -17.80 14.34
C SER A 140 -13.58 -18.86 14.87
N LEU A 141 -12.71 -19.40 13.99
CA LEU A 141 -11.76 -20.47 14.33
C LEU A 141 -10.41 -19.96 14.85
N TRP A 142 -10.04 -18.70 14.58
CA TRP A 142 -8.75 -18.16 15.00
C TRP A 142 -8.52 -18.21 16.53
N PRO A 143 -9.49 -17.83 17.37
CA PRO A 143 -9.34 -17.97 18.83
C PRO A 143 -9.13 -19.42 19.27
N ILE A 144 -9.87 -20.36 18.66
CA ILE A 144 -9.79 -21.79 18.96
C ILE A 144 -8.41 -22.34 18.57
N MET A 145 -7.90 -21.98 17.38
CA MET A 145 -6.56 -22.36 16.96
C MET A 145 -5.48 -21.81 17.89
N LEU A 146 -5.58 -20.55 18.32
CA LEU A 146 -4.62 -19.96 19.26
C LEU A 146 -4.62 -20.68 20.62
N ILE A 147 -5.82 -21.01 21.14
CA ILE A 147 -5.95 -21.80 22.37
C ILE A 147 -5.34 -23.19 22.19
N ALA A 148 -5.65 -23.88 21.08
CA ALA A 148 -5.13 -25.20 20.78
C ALA A 148 -3.60 -25.21 20.64
N ILE A 149 -3.03 -24.23 19.93
CA ILE A 149 -1.59 -24.06 19.79
C ILE A 149 -0.95 -23.74 21.16
N GLY A 150 -1.56 -22.86 21.95
CA GLY A 150 -1.09 -22.54 23.30
C GLY A 150 -1.07 -23.77 24.21
N LEU A 151 -2.13 -24.57 24.21
CA LEU A 151 -2.18 -25.84 24.94
C LEU A 151 -1.14 -26.82 24.42
N MET A 152 -1.00 -26.99 23.10
CA MET A 152 0.02 -27.87 22.51
C MET A 152 1.43 -27.46 22.94
N LEU A 153 1.74 -26.16 23.02
CA LEU A 153 3.02 -25.65 23.52
C LEU A 153 3.24 -25.92 25.02
N LEU A 154 2.18 -25.86 25.83
CA LEU A 154 2.25 -26.19 27.26
C LEU A 154 2.45 -27.69 27.50
N PHE A 155 1.85 -28.54 26.67
CA PHE A 155 1.93 -30.00 26.79
C PHE A 155 3.09 -30.63 26.03
N LYS A 156 3.66 -29.94 25.02
CA LYS A 156 4.99 -30.24 24.49
C LYS A 156 6.04 -29.76 25.50
N ARG A 157 6.15 -30.47 26.62
CA ARG A 157 7.42 -30.56 27.33
C ARG A 157 8.40 -31.36 26.45
N LYS A 158 9.67 -30.99 26.52
CA LYS A 158 10.79 -31.74 25.92
C LYS A 158 10.63 -33.25 26.09
#